data_AF-A0ABD5PUH4-F1
#
_entry.id   AF-A0ABD5PUH4-F1
#
_cell.length_a   1.000
_cell.length_b   1.000
_cell.length_c   1.000
_cell.angle_alpha   90.00
_cell.angle_beta   90.00
_cell.angle_gamma   90.00
#
_symmetry.space_group_name_H-M   'P 1'
#
loop_
_entity.id
_entity.type
_entity.pdbx_description
1 polymer ?
#
loop_
_entity_poly.entity_id
_entity_poly.type
_entity_poly.pdbx_seq_one_letter_code
_entity_poly.pdbx_strand_id
1 'polypeptide(L)'
;MVSKDSLSLTDQAVLLGVVALDRDGETPVQTPELRQVCKTRLDGVETVVGTLTEADVMRSLYRLEDEGIVEEIAGSETSPTGKGRPAYALNEGPDAIVDAVDDDLAEAMESSS
;
A
#
# COMPACT_ATOMS: atom_id res chain seq x y z
N MET A 1 -8.40 -10.47 -9.24
CA MET A 1 -8.30 -11.49 -8.19
C MET A 1 -6.85 -11.56 -7.80
N VAL A 2 -6.54 -10.85 -6.73
CA VAL A 2 -5.19 -10.82 -6.14
C VAL A 2 -4.75 -12.23 -5.78
N SER A 3 -3.47 -12.55 -5.96
CA SER A 3 -2.89 -13.82 -5.54
C SER A 3 -1.48 -13.60 -5.01
N LYS A 4 -1.17 -14.21 -3.87
CA LYS A 4 0.13 -14.12 -3.20
C LYS A 4 1.30 -14.48 -4.12
N ASP A 5 1.13 -15.49 -4.98
CA ASP A 5 2.15 -15.97 -5.91
C ASP A 5 2.49 -15.00 -7.05
N SER A 6 1.63 -14.03 -7.36
CA SER A 6 1.88 -13.02 -8.41
C SER A 6 2.50 -11.73 -7.88
N LEU A 7 2.42 -11.50 -6.56
CA LEU A 7 2.87 -10.28 -5.91
C LEU A 7 4.23 -10.46 -5.22
N SER A 8 5.12 -9.50 -5.41
CA SER A 8 6.37 -9.47 -4.64
C SER A 8 6.09 -9.11 -3.18
N LEU A 9 7.01 -9.45 -2.26
CA LEU A 9 6.89 -9.04 -0.85
C LEU A 9 6.74 -7.52 -0.69
N THR A 10 7.37 -6.74 -1.56
CA THR A 10 7.20 -5.28 -1.60
C THR A 10 5.77 -4.89 -1.97
N ASP A 11 5.19 -5.52 -2.99
CA ASP A 11 3.82 -5.24 -3.42
C ASP A 11 2.82 -5.61 -2.31
N GLN A 12 3.04 -6.75 -1.65
CA GLN A 12 2.23 -7.20 -0.51
C GLN A 12 2.34 -6.23 0.67
N ALA A 13 3.54 -5.77 1.02
CA ALA A 13 3.76 -4.79 2.08
C ALA A 13 3.10 -3.43 1.76
N VAL A 14 3.17 -3.00 0.50
CA VAL A 14 2.51 -1.78 0.01
C VAL A 14 1.00 -1.94 0.11
N LEU A 15 0.42 -3.05 -0.37
CA LEU A 15 -1.01 -3.33 -0.28
C LEU A 15 -1.52 -3.33 1.16
N LEU A 16 -0.81 -3.99 2.07
CA LEU A 16 -1.16 -3.98 3.48
C LEU A 16 -1.12 -2.57 4.08
N GLY A 17 -0.16 -1.74 3.65
CA GLY A 17 -0.13 -0.33 4.03
C GLY A 17 -1.35 0.45 3.54
N VAL A 18 -1.83 0.17 2.32
CA VAL A 18 -3.06 0.77 1.79
C VAL A 18 -4.27 0.28 2.60
N VAL A 19 -4.35 -1.01 2.91
CA VAL A 19 -5.41 -1.60 3.75
C VAL A 19 -5.44 -0.95 5.13
N ALA A 20 -4.27 -0.74 5.74
CA ALA A 20 -4.18 -0.07 7.03
C ALA A 20 -4.79 1.34 6.97
N LEU A 21 -4.36 2.16 6.01
CA LEU A 21 -4.87 3.51 5.82
C LEU A 21 -6.36 3.53 5.46
N ASP A 22 -6.83 2.59 4.63
CA ASP A 22 -8.25 2.44 4.28
C ASP A 22 -9.11 2.11 5.51
N ARG A 23 -8.65 1.19 6.36
CA ARG A 23 -9.31 0.85 7.63
C ARG A 23 -9.34 2.04 8.61
N ASP A 24 -8.32 2.89 8.59
CA ASP A 24 -8.25 4.14 9.35
C ASP A 24 -9.08 5.29 8.71
N GLY A 25 -9.69 5.07 7.53
CA GLY A 25 -10.47 6.07 6.81
C GLY A 25 -9.63 7.15 6.11
N GLU A 26 -8.33 6.88 5.92
CA GLU A 26 -7.34 7.75 5.29
C GLU A 26 -7.17 7.44 3.79
N THR A 27 -8.25 7.07 3.10
CA THR A 27 -8.28 6.90 1.64
C THR A 27 -8.88 8.13 0.93
N PRO A 28 -8.36 8.50 -0.26
CA PRO A 28 -7.31 7.84 -1.03
C PRO A 28 -5.89 8.13 -0.48
N VAL A 29 -5.04 7.10 -0.47
CA VAL A 29 -3.71 7.13 0.15
C VAL A 29 -2.68 7.82 -0.74
N GLN A 30 -1.75 8.56 -0.13
CA GLN A 30 -0.59 9.12 -0.85
C GLN A 30 0.69 8.34 -0.52
N THR A 31 1.61 8.30 -1.49
CA THR A 31 2.90 7.60 -1.35
C THR A 31 3.69 7.94 -0.07
N PRO A 32 3.80 9.21 0.38
CA PRO A 32 4.57 9.53 1.58
C PRO A 32 3.96 8.95 2.86
N GLU A 33 2.63 9.02 2.99
CA GLU A 33 1.87 8.49 4.13
C GLU A 33 1.97 6.97 4.16
N LEU A 34 1.74 6.36 2.99
CA LEU A 34 1.85 4.91 2.81
C LEU A 34 3.23 4.38 3.20
N ARG A 35 4.30 5.04 2.73
CA ARG A 35 5.66 4.66 3.10
C ARG A 35 5.90 4.74 4.60
N GLN A 36 5.37 5.77 5.26
CA GLN A 36 5.51 5.93 6.69
C GLN A 36 4.79 4.82 7.46
N VAL A 37 3.56 4.48 7.05
CA VAL A 37 2.79 3.36 7.65
C VAL A 37 3.51 2.03 7.45
N CYS A 38 3.95 1.71 6.23
CA CYS A 38 4.72 0.50 5.97
C CYS A 38 5.97 0.44 6.85
N LYS A 39 6.70 1.56 6.98
CA LYS A 39 7.89 1.60 7.83
C LYS A 39 7.59 1.39 9.31
N THR A 40 6.55 2.02 9.83
CA THR A 40 6.20 1.96 11.24
C THR A 40 5.63 0.60 11.64
N ARG A 41 4.71 0.05 10.84
CA ARG A 41 4.00 -1.19 11.19
C ARG A 41 4.80 -2.45 10.89
N LEU A 42 5.75 -2.39 9.95
CA LEU A 42 6.60 -3.52 9.57
C LEU A 42 8.05 -3.38 10.07
N ASP A 43 8.33 -2.50 11.02
CA ASP A 43 9.68 -2.28 11.58
C ASP A 43 10.29 -3.58 12.16
N GLY A 44 9.44 -4.52 12.61
CA GLY A 44 9.84 -5.85 13.10
C GLY A 44 10.11 -6.90 12.00
N VAL A 45 9.77 -6.61 10.72
CA VAL A 45 9.98 -7.52 9.59
C VAL A 45 11.20 -7.05 8.79
N GLU A 46 12.37 -7.40 9.31
CA GLU A 46 13.69 -6.93 8.84
C GLU A 46 13.97 -7.26 7.35
N THR A 47 13.26 -8.25 6.79
CA THR A 47 13.49 -8.78 5.44
C THR A 47 12.93 -7.90 4.31
N VAL A 48 11.93 -7.05 4.58
CA VAL A 48 11.18 -6.34 3.53
C VAL A 48 11.28 -4.81 3.68
N VAL A 49 11.35 -4.30 4.91
CA VAL A 49 11.06 -2.88 5.18
C VAL A 49 12.30 -2.04 5.47
N GLY A 50 13.42 -2.66 5.88
CA GLY A 50 14.69 -1.96 6.08
C GLY A 50 15.18 -1.19 4.84
N THR A 51 14.71 -1.57 3.64
CA THR A 51 15.11 -0.98 2.36
C THR A 51 13.97 -0.32 1.58
N LEU A 52 12.75 -0.20 2.11
CA LEU A 52 11.60 0.30 1.33
C LEU A 52 11.76 1.80 1.01
N THR A 53 12.07 2.11 -0.26
CA THR A 53 12.21 3.48 -0.74
C THR A 53 10.91 4.02 -1.33
N GLU A 54 10.80 5.35 -1.48
CA GLU A 54 9.66 5.97 -2.17
C GLU A 54 9.54 5.48 -3.63
N ALA A 55 10.66 5.19 -4.30
CA ALA A 55 10.66 4.67 -5.65
C ALA A 55 10.12 3.22 -5.71
N ASP A 56 10.39 2.41 -4.69
CA ASP A 56 9.86 1.05 -4.61
C ASP A 56 8.35 1.09 -4.38
N VAL A 57 7.88 1.93 -3.45
CA VAL A 57 6.44 2.14 -3.23
C VAL A 57 5.75 2.62 -4.49
N MET A 58 6.30 3.62 -5.20
CA MET A 58 5.71 4.10 -6.46
C MET A 58 5.67 3.00 -7.53
N ARG A 59 6.75 2.22 -7.70
CA ARG A 59 6.78 1.12 -8.67
C ARG A 59 5.74 0.05 -8.34
N SER A 60 5.61 -0.31 -7.08
CA SER A 60 4.58 -1.24 -6.61
C SER A 60 3.19 -0.68 -6.88
N LEU A 61 2.91 0.59 -6.54
CA LEU A 61 1.61 1.21 -6.80
C LEU A 61 1.25 1.21 -8.29
N TYR A 62 2.18 1.56 -9.19
CA TYR A 62 1.92 1.49 -10.63
C TYR A 62 1.63 0.07 -11.12
N ARG A 63 2.34 -0.92 -10.57
CA ARG A 63 2.08 -2.32 -10.91
C ARG A 63 0.72 -2.79 -10.41
N LEU A 64 0.38 -2.46 -9.17
CA LEU A 64 -0.90 -2.81 -8.56
C LEU A 64 -2.06 -2.13 -9.30
N GLU A 65 -1.85 -0.93 -9.83
CA GLU A 65 -2.80 -0.23 -10.68
C GLU A 65 -2.96 -0.93 -12.04
N ASP A 66 -1.86 -1.31 -12.70
CA ASP A 66 -1.89 -2.09 -13.95
C ASP A 66 -2.58 -3.45 -13.77
N GLU A 67 -2.41 -4.10 -12.60
CA GLU A 67 -3.11 -5.33 -12.23
C GLU A 67 -4.58 -5.09 -11.79
N GLY A 68 -5.02 -3.83 -11.68
CA GLY A 68 -6.38 -3.43 -11.33
C GLY A 68 -6.73 -3.61 -9.85
N ILE A 69 -5.73 -3.81 -8.99
CA ILE A 69 -5.89 -4.04 -7.55
C ILE A 69 -6.12 -2.74 -6.80
N VAL A 70 -5.44 -1.69 -7.24
CA VAL A 70 -5.66 -0.31 -6.79
C VAL A 70 -6.08 0.55 -7.97
N GLU A 71 -6.75 1.66 -7.69
CA GLU A 71 -7.06 2.69 -8.67
C GLU A 71 -6.34 3.98 -8.30
N GLU A 72 -5.68 4.61 -9.27
CA GLU A 72 -5.19 5.97 -9.11
C GLU A 72 -6.39 6.93 -9.09
N ILE A 73 -6.64 7.52 -7.93
CA ILE A 73 -7.64 8.55 -7.76
C ILE A 73 -7.00 9.90 -8.09
N ALA A 74 -7.55 10.58 -9.09
CA ALA A 74 -7.19 11.95 -9.39
C ALA A 74 -7.45 12.81 -8.15
N GLY A 75 -6.37 13.23 -7.48
CA GLY A 75 -6.45 14.02 -6.27
C GLY A 75 -7.29 15.28 -6.50
N SER A 76 -8.19 15.59 -5.55
CA SER A 76 -8.94 16.85 -5.56
C SER A 76 -7.95 18.02 -5.63
N GLU A 77 -8.19 18.93 -6.57
CA GLU A 77 -7.29 19.97 -7.06
C GLU A 77 -6.92 21.06 -6.02
N THR A 78 -6.28 20.72 -4.90
CA THR A 78 -5.77 21.71 -3.94
C THR A 78 -4.25 21.73 -3.92
N SER A 79 -3.63 21.92 -5.09
CA SER A 79 -2.22 22.28 -5.15
C SER A 79 -2.01 23.36 -6.21
N PRO A 80 -1.49 24.56 -5.86
CA PRO A 80 -1.39 25.71 -6.77
C PRO A 80 -0.44 25.50 -7.97
N THR A 81 0.26 24.36 -8.03
CA THR A 81 1.24 24.02 -9.07
C THR A 81 0.74 22.99 -10.09
N GLY A 82 -0.53 22.57 -10.04
CA GLY A 82 -1.18 21.80 -11.12
C GLY A 82 -0.67 20.36 -11.30
N LYS A 83 0.06 19.82 -10.33
CA LYS A 83 0.41 18.41 -10.24
C LYS A 83 0.24 17.94 -8.80
N GLY A 84 -0.97 17.52 -8.46
CA GLY A 84 -1.19 16.76 -7.24
C GLY A 84 -0.32 15.50 -7.26
N ARG A 85 0.12 15.01 -6.11
CA ARG A 85 0.71 13.67 -6.04
C ARG A 85 -0.40 12.66 -6.35
N PRO A 86 -0.09 11.56 -7.05
CA PRO A 86 -1.09 10.51 -7.30
C PRO A 86 -1.54 9.95 -5.95
N ALA A 87 -2.86 9.79 -5.82
CA ALA A 87 -3.48 9.16 -4.67
C ALA A 87 -4.09 7.83 -5.12
N TYR A 88 -4.18 6.85 -4.22
CA TYR A 88 -4.61 5.50 -4.59
C TYR A 88 -5.70 5.00 -3.65
N ALA A 89 -6.63 4.20 -4.17
CA ALA A 89 -7.64 3.50 -3.38
C ALA A 89 -7.67 2.02 -3.76
N LEU A 90 -8.12 1.16 -2.84
CA LEU A 90 -8.31 -0.26 -3.13
C LEU A 90 -9.53 -0.47 -4.03
N ASN A 91 -9.40 -1.32 -5.06
CA ASN A 91 -10.53 -1.79 -5.86
C ASN A 91 -11.19 -3.03 -5.26
N GLU A 92 -10.43 -3.80 -4.48
CA GLU A 92 -10.89 -4.99 -3.77
C GLU A 92 -11.08 -4.66 -2.29
N GLY A 93 -11.97 -5.38 -1.60
CA GLY A 93 -12.20 -5.15 -0.17
C GLY A 93 -10.94 -5.43 0.66
N PRO A 94 -10.69 -4.69 1.75
CA PRO A 94 -9.47 -4.81 2.55
C PRO A 94 -9.23 -6.24 3.05
N ASP A 95 -10.29 -6.96 3.43
CA ASP A 95 -10.17 -8.35 3.90
C ASP A 95 -9.74 -9.31 2.78
N ALA A 96 -10.16 -9.08 1.54
CA ALA A 96 -9.74 -9.89 0.39
C ALA A 96 -8.26 -9.69 0.07
N ILE A 97 -7.73 -8.49 0.31
CA ILE A 97 -6.30 -8.20 0.17
C ILE A 97 -5.51 -8.91 1.27
N VAL A 98 -5.98 -8.84 2.53
CA VAL A 98 -5.32 -9.51 3.67
C VAL A 98 -5.25 -11.03 3.47
N ASP A 99 -6.33 -11.66 2.99
CA ASP A 99 -6.34 -13.09 2.65
C ASP A 99 -5.41 -13.46 1.47
N ALA A 100 -5.04 -12.48 0.64
CA ALA A 100 -4.25 -12.71 -0.57
C ALA A 100 -2.75 -12.40 -0.44
N VAL A 101 -2.29 -11.96 0.73
CA VAL A 101 -0.88 -11.66 1.02
C VAL A 101 -0.27 -12.70 1.97
N ASP A 102 1.01 -12.55 2.28
CA ASP A 102 1.71 -13.41 3.24
C ASP A 102 1.19 -13.24 4.67
N ASP A 103 0.87 -14.36 5.33
CA ASP A 103 0.36 -14.39 6.69
C ASP A 103 1.32 -13.75 7.70
N ASP A 104 2.64 -13.91 7.53
CA ASP A 104 3.63 -13.29 8.43
C ASP A 104 3.63 -11.76 8.26
N LEU A 105 3.41 -11.27 7.03
CA LEU A 105 3.27 -9.84 6.76
C LEU A 105 1.95 -9.28 7.29
N ALA A 106 0.85 -10.01 7.11
CA ALA A 106 -0.46 -9.64 7.62
C ALA A 106 -0.45 -9.55 9.16
N GLU A 107 0.10 -10.57 9.83
CA GLU A 107 0.21 -10.60 11.29
C GLU A 107 1.08 -9.44 11.81
N ALA A 108 2.19 -9.12 11.14
CA ALA A 108 3.06 -8.01 11.53
C ALA A 108 2.34 -6.64 11.46
N MET A 109 1.48 -6.46 10.45
CA MET A 109 0.71 -5.23 10.27
C MET A 109 -0.39 -5.04 11.30
N GLU A 110 -1.01 -6.13 11.77
CA GLU A 110 -2.04 -6.08 12.82
C GLU A 110 -1.43 -6.01 14.22
N SER A 111 -0.26 -6.61 14.43
CA SER A 111 0.43 -6.63 15.73
C SER A 111 0.98 -5.26 16.15
N SER A 112 1.07 -4.31 15.23
CA SER A 112 1.56 -2.93 15.48
C SER A 112 0.44 -1.92 15.74
N SER A 113 -0.82 -2.35 15.91
CA SER A 113 -1.98 -1.47 16.13
C SER A 113 -2.42 -1.32 17.59
#